data_AF-A0A3P1CQH8-F1
#
_entry.id   AF-A0A3P1CQH8-F1
#
_cell.length_a   1.000
_cell.length_b   1.000
_cell.length_c   1.000
_cell.angle_alpha   90.00
_cell.angle_beta   90.00
_cell.angle_gamma   90.00
#
_symmetry.space_group_name_H-M   'P 1'
#
loop_
_entity.id
_entity.type
_entity.pdbx_description
1 polymer ?
#
loop_
_entity_poly.entity_id
_entity_poly.type
_entity_poly.pdbx_seq_one_letter_code
_entity_poly.pdbx_strand_id
1 'polypeptide(L)'
;MKKVSYEYTLVVMVALLFTLTGCRDLTVVDRPYQRLLINDFSGPLRTVLPPYDGTPNTLTLRISGTISQPVFFAVDQVAGDQKRYTVRRDTLLAGTYTNNRFSGDYYSNQLTELVITGTAGTTGNLTVEWYRH
;
A
#
# COMPACT_ATOMS: atom_id res chain seq x y z
N MET A 1 -2.21 -25.45 -64.93
CA MET A 1 -1.08 -25.44 -63.97
C MET A 1 -1.03 -24.10 -63.25
N LYS A 2 -0.83 -24.14 -61.92
CA LYS A 2 -0.56 -23.05 -60.96
C LYS A 2 -1.64 -21.97 -60.75
N LYS A 3 -2.68 -22.34 -59.98
CA LYS A 3 -3.48 -21.43 -59.12
C LYS A 3 -3.47 -21.96 -57.69
N VAL A 4 -2.31 -22.04 -57.05
CA VAL A 4 -2.21 -22.45 -55.63
C VAL A 4 -1.00 -21.77 -54.99
N SER A 5 -1.02 -20.45 -54.86
CA SER A 5 0.06 -19.75 -54.13
C SER A 5 -0.35 -18.43 -53.47
N TYR A 6 -1.63 -18.04 -53.49
CA TYR A 6 -2.08 -16.74 -52.95
C TYR A 6 -3.03 -16.83 -51.75
N GLU A 7 -3.55 -18.01 -51.42
CA GLU A 7 -4.51 -18.16 -50.30
C GLU A 7 -3.82 -18.43 -48.95
N TYR A 8 -2.58 -18.92 -48.96
CA TYR A 8 -1.85 -19.22 -47.72
C TYR A 8 -1.22 -17.99 -47.06
N THR A 9 -0.98 -16.91 -47.82
CA THR A 9 -0.36 -15.68 -47.27
C THR A 9 -1.34 -14.85 -46.45
N LEU A 10 -2.64 -14.93 -46.76
CA LEU A 10 -3.66 -14.11 -46.11
C LEU A 10 -4.06 -14.69 -44.74
N VAL A 11 -4.09 -16.02 -44.61
CA VAL A 11 -4.41 -16.70 -43.34
C VAL A 11 -3.31 -16.47 -42.29
N VAL A 12 -2.04 -16.40 -42.70
CA VAL A 12 -0.92 -16.12 -41.80
C VAL A 12 -0.96 -14.68 -41.28
N MET A 13 -1.37 -13.70 -42.10
CA MET A 13 -1.53 -12.31 -41.64
C MET A 13 -2.70 -12.13 -40.66
N VAL A 14 -3.81 -12.85 -40.83
CA VAL A 14 -4.94 -12.78 -39.88
C VAL A 14 -4.60 -13.46 -38.55
N ALA A 15 -3.81 -14.53 -38.54
CA ALA A 15 -3.32 -15.15 -37.31
C ALA A 15 -2.35 -14.23 -36.53
N LEU A 16 -1.56 -13.40 -37.22
CA LEU A 16 -0.64 -12.45 -36.57
C LEU A 16 -1.36 -11.23 -35.94
N LEU A 17 -2.56 -10.91 -36.41
CA LEU A 17 -3.37 -9.80 -35.87
C LEU A 17 -4.01 -10.13 -34.51
N PHE A 18 -4.22 -11.41 -34.20
CA PHE A 18 -4.71 -11.85 -32.88
C PHE A 18 -3.62 -11.95 -31.81
N THR A 19 -2.34 -11.88 -32.17
CA THR A 19 -1.25 -11.86 -31.17
C THR A 19 -1.00 -10.47 -30.57
N LEU A 20 -1.71 -9.43 -31.04
CA LEU A 20 -1.53 -8.04 -30.59
C LEU A 20 -2.64 -7.50 -29.66
N THR A 21 -3.68 -8.27 -29.35
CA THR A 21 -4.65 -7.91 -28.29
C THR A 21 -4.14 -8.29 -26.89
N GLY A 22 -2.83 -8.21 -26.70
CA GLY A 22 -2.11 -8.44 -25.46
C GLY A 22 -1.68 -7.16 -24.77
N CYS A 23 -2.27 -6.00 -25.08
CA CYS A 23 -2.26 -4.88 -24.13
C CYS A 23 -3.28 -5.21 -23.03
N ARG A 24 -2.93 -6.14 -22.14
CA ARG A 24 -3.38 -5.96 -20.76
C ARG A 24 -2.89 -4.58 -20.40
N ASP A 25 -3.81 -3.67 -20.12
CA ASP A 25 -3.48 -2.50 -19.33
C ASP A 25 -2.84 -3.02 -18.05
N LEU A 26 -1.52 -3.15 -18.07
CA LEU A 26 -0.69 -2.87 -16.93
C LEU A 26 -0.94 -1.38 -16.68
N THR A 27 -2.08 -1.08 -16.06
CA THR A 27 -2.08 -0.03 -15.06
C THR A 27 -1.08 -0.52 -14.03
N VAL A 28 0.20 -0.23 -14.28
CA VAL A 28 1.15 0.05 -13.23
C VAL A 28 0.56 1.27 -12.56
N VAL A 29 -0.40 1.00 -11.67
CA VAL A 29 -0.74 1.92 -10.63
C VAL A 29 0.51 1.90 -9.78
N ASP A 30 1.45 2.79 -10.12
CA ASP A 30 2.62 3.13 -9.34
C ASP A 30 2.13 3.85 -8.08
N ARG A 31 1.31 3.15 -7.29
CA ARG A 31 0.92 3.62 -5.98
C ARG A 31 1.99 3.08 -5.05
N PRO A 32 2.65 3.94 -4.27
CA PRO A 32 3.51 3.51 -3.18
C PRO A 32 2.66 2.79 -2.12
N TYR A 33 2.31 1.54 -2.39
CA TYR A 33 1.48 0.69 -1.58
C TYR A 33 2.38 -0.20 -0.75
N GLN A 34 2.08 -0.29 0.54
CA GLN A 34 2.70 -1.29 1.40
C GLN A 34 1.62 -1.95 2.23
N ARG A 35 1.87 -3.22 2.53
CA ARG A 35 1.05 -4.04 3.40
C ARG A 35 1.92 -4.64 4.48
N LEU A 36 1.45 -4.52 5.70
CA LEU A 36 2.08 -5.06 6.89
C LEU A 36 1.11 -6.00 7.58
N LEU A 37 1.56 -7.21 7.88
CA LEU A 37 0.85 -8.14 8.75
C LEU A 37 1.53 -8.14 10.12
N ILE A 38 0.75 -7.88 11.16
CA ILE A 38 1.21 -7.77 12.55
C ILE A 38 0.52 -8.85 13.34
N ASN A 39 1.29 -9.80 13.85
CA ASN A 39 0.82 -10.87 14.74
C ASN A 39 1.54 -10.85 16.09
N ASP A 40 2.58 -10.01 16.22
CA ASP A 40 3.34 -9.83 17.45
C ASP A 40 3.26 -8.35 17.86
N PHE A 41 2.79 -8.14 19.08
CA PHE A 41 2.59 -6.83 19.70
C PHE A 41 3.48 -6.64 20.95
N SER A 42 4.52 -7.47 21.10
CA SER A 42 5.46 -7.43 22.24
C SER A 42 6.27 -6.13 22.32
N GLY A 43 6.41 -5.41 21.20
CA GLY A 43 7.11 -4.13 21.13
C GLY A 43 6.59 -3.22 20.00
N PRO A 44 7.11 -1.99 19.90
CA PRO A 44 6.72 -1.07 18.85
C PRO A 44 7.26 -1.55 17.50
N LEU A 45 6.37 -1.74 16.54
CA LEU A 45 6.74 -2.01 15.15
C LEU A 45 6.92 -0.68 14.42
N ARG A 46 8.02 -0.55 13.68
CA ARG A 46 8.36 0.65 12.90
C ARG A 46 8.54 0.31 11.44
N THR A 47 8.01 1.15 10.57
CA THR A 47 8.19 0.98 9.14
C THR A 47 8.20 2.33 8.43
N VAL A 48 9.10 2.45 7.46
CA VAL A 48 9.29 3.67 6.69
C VAL A 48 8.20 3.76 5.64
N LEU A 49 7.55 4.91 5.56
CA LEU A 49 6.57 5.23 4.54
C LEU A 49 7.32 5.54 3.22
N PRO A 50 6.77 5.14 2.06
CA PRO A 50 7.43 5.31 0.77
C PRO A 50 7.87 6.76 0.48
N PRO A 51 8.88 6.98 -0.37
CA PRO A 51 9.39 8.32 -0.65
C PRO A 51 8.32 9.22 -1.29
N TYR A 52 8.46 10.52 -1.04
CA TYR A 52 7.59 11.65 -1.42
C TYR A 52 7.30 11.77 -2.93
N ASP A 53 6.07 12.14 -3.30
CA ASP A 53 5.61 12.38 -4.68
C ASP A 53 4.99 13.78 -4.95
N GLY A 54 4.74 14.64 -3.95
CA GLY A 54 4.26 16.03 -4.17
C GLY A 54 3.72 16.73 -2.91
N THR A 55 3.30 17.99 -2.99
CA THR A 55 2.56 18.68 -1.90
C THR A 55 1.24 19.28 -2.41
N PRO A 56 0.11 19.11 -1.70
CA PRO A 56 -0.09 18.45 -0.40
C PRO A 56 0.00 16.91 -0.48
N ASN A 57 0.41 16.25 0.61
CA ASN A 57 0.42 14.78 0.70
C ASN A 57 -0.80 14.29 1.50
N THR A 58 -1.40 13.20 1.04
CA THR A 58 -2.44 12.49 1.79
C THR A 58 -1.94 11.11 2.18
N LEU A 59 -2.00 10.79 3.48
CA LEU A 59 -1.80 9.42 3.95
C LEU A 59 -3.17 8.76 4.09
N THR A 60 -3.35 7.60 3.47
CA THR A 60 -4.44 6.69 3.81
C THR A 60 -3.89 5.41 4.40
N LEU A 61 -4.37 5.05 5.59
CA LEU A 61 -4.23 3.74 6.21
C LEU A 61 -5.54 2.95 6.06
N ARG A 62 -5.41 1.67 5.78
CA ARG A 62 -6.51 0.72 5.67
C ARG A 62 -6.21 -0.47 6.57
N ILE A 63 -7.09 -0.72 7.52
CA ILE A 63 -6.83 -1.64 8.63
C ILE A 63 -7.89 -2.73 8.63
N SER A 64 -7.43 -3.98 8.71
CA SER A 64 -8.28 -5.16 8.87
C SER A 64 -7.66 -6.13 9.86
N GLY A 65 -8.48 -6.92 10.54
CA GLY A 65 -8.01 -7.93 11.51
C GLY A 65 -8.71 -7.81 12.86
N THR A 66 -8.23 -8.56 13.83
CA THR A 66 -8.82 -8.63 15.18
C THR A 66 -7.75 -8.44 16.23
N ILE A 67 -8.02 -7.57 17.21
CA ILE A 67 -7.13 -7.31 18.34
C ILE A 67 -7.90 -7.40 19.66
N SER A 68 -7.26 -7.98 20.68
CA SER A 68 -7.85 -8.18 22.00
C SER A 68 -7.71 -6.97 22.94
N GLN A 69 -6.81 -6.05 22.64
CA GLN A 69 -6.51 -4.85 23.42
C GLN A 69 -6.23 -3.67 22.47
N PRO A 70 -6.28 -2.41 22.95
CA PRO A 70 -6.01 -1.25 22.11
C PRO A 70 -4.61 -1.24 21.50
N VAL A 71 -4.52 -0.75 20.25
CA VAL A 71 -3.27 -0.54 19.51
C VAL A 71 -3.16 0.93 19.12
N PHE A 72 -1.98 1.51 19.37
CA PHE A 72 -1.67 2.90 19.09
C PHE A 72 -0.92 3.03 17.76
N PHE A 73 -1.35 3.98 16.94
CA PHE A 73 -0.74 4.32 15.67
C PHE A 73 -0.11 5.70 15.77
N ALA A 74 1.09 5.81 15.22
CA ALA A 74 1.89 7.02 15.27
C ALA A 74 2.56 7.22 13.92
N VAL A 75 2.27 8.35 13.27
CA VAL A 75 2.97 8.76 12.05
C VAL A 75 3.93 9.88 12.44
N ASP A 76 5.22 9.64 12.25
CA ASP A 76 6.30 10.56 12.62
C ASP A 76 7.11 10.97 11.40
N GLN A 77 7.39 12.25 11.25
CA GLN A 77 8.41 12.74 10.33
C GLN A 77 9.78 12.60 10.97
N VAL A 78 10.72 12.05 10.22
CA VAL A 78 12.12 11.94 10.61
C VAL A 78 12.88 13.07 9.92
N ALA A 79 13.25 14.08 10.70
CA ALA A 79 14.08 15.17 10.23
C ALA A 79 15.52 14.69 9.99
N GLY A 80 16.29 15.45 9.21
CA GLY A 80 17.68 15.11 8.87
C GLY A 80 18.62 14.97 10.07
N ASP A 81 18.25 15.53 11.23
CA ASP A 81 18.94 15.37 12.51
C ASP A 81 18.44 14.16 13.34
N GLN A 82 17.69 13.25 12.71
CA GLN A 82 17.03 12.10 13.32
C GLN A 82 15.99 12.44 14.40
N LYS A 83 15.62 13.71 14.57
CA LYS A 83 14.49 14.07 15.43
C LYS A 83 13.18 13.63 14.78
N ARG A 84 12.27 13.17 15.63
CA ARG A 84 10.94 12.71 15.22
C ARG A 84 9.89 13.75 15.58
N TYR A 85 9.12 14.18 14.60
CA TYR A 85 8.00 15.10 14.77
C TYR A 85 6.70 14.38 14.49
N THR A 86 5.80 14.40 15.47
CA THR A 86 4.49 13.75 15.34
C THR A 86 3.62 14.46 14.31
N VAL A 87 3.25 13.72 13.27
CA VAL A 87 2.27 14.14 12.27
C VAL A 87 0.87 13.77 12.73
N ARG A 88 0.73 12.54 13.22
CA ARG A 88 -0.56 11.97 13.58
C ARG A 88 -0.41 10.92 14.68
N ARG A 89 -1.45 10.82 15.50
CA ARG A 89 -1.67 9.77 16.48
C ARG A 89 -3.10 9.28 16.36
N ASP A 90 -3.29 7.97 16.30
CA ASP A 90 -4.61 7.34 16.39
C ASP A 90 -4.57 6.19 17.39
N THR A 91 -5.74 5.80 17.88
CA THR A 91 -5.91 4.62 18.72
C THR A 91 -6.99 3.75 18.12
N LEU A 92 -6.67 2.48 17.90
CA LEU A 92 -7.61 1.45 17.51
C LEU A 92 -7.96 0.66 18.76
N LEU A 93 -9.24 0.66 19.15
CA LEU A 93 -9.70 -0.07 20.32
C LEU A 93 -9.66 -1.59 20.08
N ALA A 94 -9.88 -2.38 21.13
CA ALA A 94 -10.05 -3.82 20.95
C ALA A 94 -11.29 -4.12 20.07
N GLY A 95 -11.19 -5.09 19.18
CA GLY A 95 -12.27 -5.45 18.28
C GLY A 95 -11.82 -6.12 16.99
N THR A 96 -12.80 -6.37 16.12
CA THR A 96 -12.58 -6.86 14.74
C THR A 96 -12.88 -5.75 13.75
N TYR A 97 -12.00 -5.59 12.79
CA TYR A 97 -11.99 -4.52 11.81
C TYR A 97 -11.98 -5.11 10.40
N THR A 98 -12.78 -4.52 9.51
CA THR A 98 -12.82 -4.90 8.10
C THR A 98 -12.72 -3.65 7.26
N ASN A 99 -11.56 -3.45 6.64
CA ASN A 99 -11.32 -2.34 5.71
C ASN A 99 -11.54 -0.95 6.34
N ASN A 100 -11.26 -0.80 7.64
CA ASN A 100 -11.37 0.49 8.32
C ASN A 100 -10.34 1.47 7.74
N ARG A 101 -10.78 2.67 7.37
CA ARG A 101 -9.96 3.65 6.69
C ARG A 101 -9.67 4.84 7.61
N PHE A 102 -8.40 5.18 7.73
CA PHE A 102 -7.94 6.42 8.36
C PHE A 102 -7.20 7.23 7.30
N SER A 103 -7.71 8.41 6.96
CA SER A 103 -7.05 9.32 6.03
C SER A 103 -6.74 10.65 6.71
N GLY A 104 -5.63 11.25 6.34
CA GLY A 104 -5.29 12.60 6.77
C GLY A 104 -4.22 13.23 5.89
N ASP A 105 -4.35 14.53 5.72
CA ASP A 105 -3.38 15.33 5.00
C ASP A 105 -2.17 15.57 5.91
N TYR A 106 -0.99 15.59 5.31
CA TYR A 106 0.21 16.05 6.00
C TYR A 106 1.13 16.79 5.02
N TYR A 107 1.82 17.80 5.52
CA TYR A 107 2.57 18.75 4.69
C TYR A 107 4.07 18.60 4.95
N SER A 108 4.67 17.53 4.43
CA SER A 108 6.11 17.32 4.57
C SER A 108 6.72 16.56 3.40
N ASN A 109 7.96 16.94 3.10
CA ASN A 109 8.86 16.31 2.15
C ASN A 109 9.91 15.42 2.84
N GLN A 110 9.81 15.25 4.16
CA GLN A 110 10.73 14.44 4.95
C GLN A 110 10.32 12.97 4.96
N LEU A 111 11.28 12.09 5.24
CA LEU A 111 11.01 10.68 5.51
C LEU A 111 9.96 10.58 6.62
N THR A 112 8.96 9.72 6.44
CA THR A 112 7.93 9.51 7.45
C THR A 112 7.95 8.05 7.90
N GLU A 113 7.79 7.79 9.18
CA GLU A 113 7.69 6.45 9.78
C GLU A 113 6.27 6.24 10.29
N LEU A 114 5.71 5.07 10.03
CA LEU A 114 4.57 4.55 10.78
C LEU A 114 5.10 3.69 11.93
N VAL A 115 4.64 4.00 13.14
CA VAL A 115 4.92 3.28 14.37
C VAL A 115 3.61 2.73 14.91
N ILE A 116 3.61 1.44 15.21
CA ILE A 116 2.43 0.72 15.71
C ILE A 116 2.82 0.04 17.01
N THR A 117 2.11 0.36 18.09
CA THR A 117 2.41 -0.13 19.43
C THR A 117 1.16 -0.76 20.03
N GLY A 118 1.21 -2.06 20.31
CA GLY A 118 0.14 -2.70 21.08
C GLY A 118 0.23 -2.36 22.56
N THR A 119 -0.91 -2.35 23.24
CA THR A 119 -0.94 -2.38 24.72
C THR A 119 -0.32 -3.68 25.21
N ALA A 120 0.30 -3.68 26.40
CA ALA A 120 0.87 -4.90 26.98
C ALA A 120 -0.17 -6.04 27.03
N GLY A 121 0.20 -7.23 26.54
CA GLY A 121 -0.69 -8.39 26.46
C GLY A 121 -1.66 -8.39 25.27
N THR A 122 -1.53 -7.47 24.31
CA THR A 122 -2.31 -7.51 23.06
C THR A 122 -2.05 -8.80 22.30
N THR A 123 -3.12 -9.45 21.86
CA THR A 123 -3.09 -10.64 21.00
C THR A 123 -4.02 -10.43 19.80
N GLY A 124 -3.81 -11.22 18.74
CA GLY A 124 -4.60 -11.17 17.52
C GLY A 124 -3.75 -10.91 16.29
N ASN A 125 -4.37 -10.39 15.24
CA ASN A 125 -3.69 -10.00 14.01
C ASN A 125 -4.23 -8.68 13.47
N LEU A 126 -3.35 -7.87 12.89
CA LEU A 126 -3.74 -6.71 12.09
C LEU A 126 -3.01 -6.75 10.75
N THR A 127 -3.76 -6.62 9.68
CA THR A 127 -3.26 -6.18 8.39
C THR A 127 -3.43 -4.67 8.30
N VAL A 128 -2.31 -3.97 8.14
CA VAL A 128 -2.28 -2.53 7.91
C VAL A 128 -1.73 -2.30 6.50
N GLU A 129 -2.55 -1.69 5.68
CA GLU A 129 -2.20 -1.29 4.33
C GLU A 129 -2.13 0.21 4.26
N TRP A 130 -1.22 0.73 3.46
CA TRP A 130 -1.20 2.14 3.17
C TRP A 130 -1.02 2.39 1.69
N TYR A 131 -1.52 3.53 1.26
CA TYR A 131 -1.36 4.03 -0.10
C TYR A 131 -1.48 5.55 -0.09
N ARG A 132 -0.80 6.17 -1.04
CA ARG A 132 -0.95 7.59 -1.36
C ARG A 132 -1.91 7.79 -2.53
N HIS A 133 -2.46 8.99 -2.60
CA HIS A 133 -3.32 9.49 -3.66
C HIS A 133 -2.76 10.79 -4.17
#